data_AF-A0A3D6E2L8-F1
#
_entry.id   AF-A0A3D6E2L8-F1
#
_cell.length_a   1.000
_cell.length_b   1.000
_cell.length_c   1.000
_cell.angle_alpha   90.00
_cell.angle_beta   90.00
_cell.angle_gamma   90.00
#
_symmetry.space_group_name_H-M   'P 1'
#
loop_
_entity.id
_entity.type
_entity.pdbx_description
1 polymer ?
#
loop_
_entity_poly.entity_id
_entity_poly.type
_entity_poly.pdbx_seq_one_letter_code
_entity_poly.pdbx_strand_id
1 'polypeptide(L)'
;SNLLAVAAVLIDAGLAPQAVAERFASLRSPAGRLEKLGGHNQPLVVVDYAHTPDALQSALGALRPVAAARGAGLVVVFGCGGDRDRGKRPLMGAVAARLADRVVLTSDNPRGEDQQAILDEIRVGAPAAEIVTDRAQAIRQTIVAAHPSEVVLLAGKGHESYQEIAGVRRPFSDVANAAAALAARREVAL
;
A
#
# COMPACT_ATOMS: atom_id res chain seq x y z
N SER A 1 -16.11 2.85 -8.77
CA SER A 1 -16.52 3.92 -9.71
C SER A 1 -16.02 3.64 -11.12
N ASN A 2 -14.70 3.53 -11.35
CA ASN A 2 -14.11 3.47 -12.70
C ASN A 2 -14.68 2.37 -13.62
N LEU A 3 -14.74 1.12 -13.14
CA LEU A 3 -15.25 0.01 -13.96
C LEU A 3 -16.73 0.18 -14.33
N LEU A 4 -17.55 0.72 -13.43
CA LEU A 4 -18.97 0.97 -13.72
C LEU A 4 -19.13 2.09 -14.76
N ALA A 5 -18.31 3.14 -14.70
CA ALA A 5 -18.32 4.20 -15.71
C ALA A 5 -17.90 3.67 -17.08
N VAL A 6 -16.85 2.85 -17.14
CA VAL A 6 -16.41 2.17 -18.38
C VAL A 6 -17.49 1.24 -18.90
N ALA A 7 -18.13 0.45 -18.03
CA ALA A 7 -19.23 -0.43 -18.43
C ALA A 7 -20.39 0.36 -19.02
N ALA A 8 -20.78 1.48 -18.41
CA ALA A 8 -21.85 2.34 -18.92
C ALA A 8 -21.55 2.83 -20.34
N VAL A 9 -20.33 3.34 -20.58
CA VAL A 9 -19.91 3.82 -21.91
C VAL A 9 -19.85 2.67 -22.94
N LEU A 10 -19.34 1.50 -22.57
CA LEU A 10 -19.27 0.36 -23.48
C LEU A 10 -20.67 -0.19 -23.84
N ILE A 11 -21.58 -0.22 -22.87
CA ILE A 11 -22.96 -0.62 -23.08
C ILE A 11 -23.68 0.39 -23.99
N ASP A 12 -23.50 1.70 -23.75
CA ASP A 12 -24.03 2.77 -24.60
C ASP A 12 -23.50 2.67 -26.05
N ALA A 13 -22.23 2.29 -26.21
CA ALA A 13 -21.61 2.01 -27.51
C ALA A 13 -22.07 0.69 -28.18
N GLY A 14 -23.02 -0.03 -27.58
CA GLY A 14 -23.66 -1.21 -28.17
C GLY A 14 -23.07 -2.56 -27.77
N LEU A 15 -22.16 -2.62 -26.79
CA LEU A 15 -21.68 -3.91 -26.29
C LEU A 15 -22.71 -4.52 -25.32
N ALA A 16 -22.98 -5.82 -25.49
CA ALA A 16 -23.81 -6.57 -24.56
C ALA A 16 -23.15 -6.60 -23.15
N PRO A 17 -23.93 -6.49 -22.06
CA PRO A 17 -23.40 -6.54 -20.69
C PRO A 17 -22.53 -7.76 -20.40
N GLN A 18 -22.87 -8.92 -20.98
CA GLN A 18 -22.09 -10.14 -20.83
C GLN A 18 -20.69 -10.03 -21.47
N ALA A 19 -20.59 -9.43 -22.65
CA ALA A 19 -19.30 -9.19 -23.31
C ALA A 19 -18.42 -8.19 -22.51
N VAL A 20 -19.03 -7.21 -21.86
CA VAL A 20 -18.33 -6.29 -20.94
C VAL A 20 -17.80 -7.05 -19.71
N ALA A 21 -18.63 -7.90 -19.10
CA ALA A 21 -18.25 -8.70 -17.94
C ALA A 21 -17.09 -9.66 -18.25
N GLU A 22 -17.13 -10.35 -19.40
CA GLU A 22 -16.07 -11.24 -19.86
C GLU A 22 -14.74 -10.49 -20.04
N ARG A 23 -14.77 -9.28 -20.63
CA ARG A 23 -13.58 -8.44 -20.75
C ARG A 23 -13.05 -8.04 -19.38
N PHE A 24 -13.94 -7.64 -18.46
CA PHE A 24 -13.55 -7.24 -17.11
C PHE A 24 -12.93 -8.37 -16.30
N ALA A 25 -13.36 -9.61 -16.51
CA ALA A 25 -12.78 -10.78 -15.84
C ALA A 25 -11.28 -10.96 -16.12
N SER A 26 -10.79 -10.47 -17.27
CA SER A 26 -9.38 -10.55 -17.67
C SER A 26 -8.54 -9.33 -17.26
N LEU A 27 -9.18 -8.27 -16.75
CA LEU A 27 -8.47 -7.02 -16.42
C LEU A 27 -7.48 -7.24 -15.29
N ARG A 28 -6.32 -6.61 -15.44
CA ARG A 28 -5.31 -6.51 -14.39
C ARG A 28 -5.35 -5.10 -13.82
N SER A 29 -5.07 -5.00 -12.53
CA SER A 29 -4.85 -3.71 -11.89
C SER A 29 -3.74 -2.92 -12.62
N PRO A 30 -3.89 -1.61 -12.82
CA PRO A 30 -2.77 -0.76 -13.21
C PRO A 30 -1.61 -0.89 -12.23
N ALA A 31 -0.38 -0.70 -12.70
CA ALA A 31 0.81 -0.73 -11.85
C ALA A 31 0.68 0.27 -10.69
N GLY A 32 0.91 -0.20 -9.47
CA GLY A 32 0.79 0.58 -8.23
C GLY A 32 -0.64 1.04 -7.87
N ARG A 33 -1.68 0.32 -8.31
CA ARG A 33 -3.09 0.55 -7.93
C ARG A 33 -3.74 -0.74 -7.45
N LEU A 34 -3.71 -0.98 -6.14
CA LEU A 34 -4.04 -2.27 -5.53
C LEU A 34 -3.38 -3.44 -6.27
N GLU A 35 -2.10 -3.28 -6.61
CA GLU A 35 -1.31 -4.27 -7.31
C GLU A 35 -0.94 -5.40 -6.35
N LYS A 36 -1.32 -6.63 -6.68
CA LYS A 36 -1.21 -7.78 -5.78
C LYS A 36 0.06 -8.56 -6.03
N LEU A 37 0.78 -8.87 -4.95
CA LEU A 37 1.87 -9.83 -4.90
C LEU A 37 1.59 -10.86 -3.81
N GLY A 38 2.18 -12.04 -3.94
CA GLY A 38 2.03 -13.08 -2.94
C GLY A 38 0.64 -13.73 -2.96
N GLY A 39 0.11 -14.04 -1.78
CA GLY A 39 -1.07 -14.90 -1.63
C GLY A 39 -0.80 -16.38 -1.91
N HIS A 40 -1.76 -17.25 -1.56
CA HIS A 40 -1.65 -18.71 -1.57
C HIS A 40 -0.49 -19.23 -0.70
N ASN A 41 -0.79 -19.60 0.56
CA ASN A 41 0.20 -20.06 1.57
C ASN A 41 1.28 -19.05 1.97
N GLN A 42 1.11 -17.77 1.63
CA GLN A 42 1.97 -16.65 2.01
C GLN A 42 1.10 -15.39 2.12
N PRO A 43 1.52 -14.36 2.88
CA PRO A 43 0.75 -13.11 3.01
C PRO A 43 0.39 -12.53 1.64
N LEU A 44 -0.78 -11.89 1.57
CA LEU A 44 -1.17 -11.12 0.41
C LEU A 44 -0.58 -9.71 0.57
N VAL A 45 0.36 -9.35 -0.30
CA VAL A 45 0.94 -8.00 -0.33
C VAL A 45 0.23 -7.19 -1.41
N VAL A 46 -0.15 -5.97 -1.09
CA VAL A 46 -0.85 -5.06 -2.01
C VAL A 46 -0.11 -3.74 -2.06
N VAL A 47 0.28 -3.29 -3.26
CA VAL A 47 0.97 -2.01 -3.48
C VAL A 47 -0.02 -0.99 -4.04
N ASP A 48 -0.09 0.17 -3.41
CA ASP A 48 -0.99 1.25 -3.82
C ASP A 48 -0.35 2.65 -3.69
N TYR A 49 -0.79 3.58 -4.53
CA TYR A 49 -0.32 4.97 -4.55
C TYR A 49 -1.07 5.90 -3.58
N ALA A 50 -1.92 5.36 -2.71
CA ALA A 50 -2.64 6.12 -1.71
C ALA A 50 -1.70 6.99 -0.85
N HIS A 51 -1.67 8.29 -1.14
CA HIS A 51 -0.80 9.30 -0.49
C HIS A 51 -1.62 10.48 0.06
N THR A 52 -2.93 10.29 0.20
CA THR A 52 -3.88 11.22 0.83
C THR A 52 -4.74 10.45 1.84
N PRO A 53 -5.34 11.12 2.84
CA PRO A 53 -6.21 10.45 3.83
C PRO A 53 -7.37 9.69 3.17
N ASP A 54 -8.05 10.29 2.20
CA ASP A 54 -9.19 9.67 1.51
C ASP A 54 -8.80 8.47 0.66
N ALA A 55 -7.66 8.57 -0.05
CA ALA A 55 -7.14 7.46 -0.83
C ALA A 55 -6.71 6.30 0.08
N LEU A 56 -6.07 6.59 1.20
CA LEU A 56 -5.67 5.59 2.19
C LEU A 56 -6.89 4.91 2.83
N GLN A 57 -7.91 5.70 3.18
CA GLN A 57 -9.18 5.19 3.68
C GLN A 57 -9.85 4.26 2.67
N SER A 58 -9.86 4.65 1.40
CA SER A 58 -10.44 3.85 0.31
C SER A 58 -9.68 2.54 0.11
N ALA A 59 -8.35 2.58 0.10
CA ALA A 59 -7.52 1.39 -0.06
C ALA A 59 -7.68 0.43 1.12
N LEU A 60 -7.60 0.93 2.36
CA LEU A 60 -7.79 0.12 3.57
C LEU A 60 -9.22 -0.44 3.64
N GLY A 61 -10.22 0.37 3.32
CA GLY A 61 -11.62 -0.06 3.27
C GLY A 61 -11.86 -1.17 2.24
N ALA A 62 -11.23 -1.09 1.07
CA ALA A 62 -11.30 -2.14 0.05
C ALA A 62 -10.62 -3.44 0.50
N LEU A 63 -9.55 -3.36 1.30
CA LEU A 63 -8.79 -4.52 1.76
C LEU A 63 -9.32 -5.14 3.06
N ARG A 64 -10.10 -4.42 3.86
CA ARG A 64 -10.63 -4.94 5.13
C ARG A 64 -11.47 -6.22 4.96
N PRO A 65 -12.42 -6.31 4.01
CA PRO A 65 -13.14 -7.57 3.78
C PRO A 65 -12.24 -8.70 3.29
N VAL A 66 -11.18 -8.37 2.54
CA VAL A 66 -10.19 -9.36 2.05
C VAL A 66 -9.38 -9.93 3.21
N ALA A 67 -8.91 -9.09 4.13
CA ALA A 67 -8.21 -9.53 5.33
C ALA A 67 -9.09 -10.42 6.22
N ALA A 68 -10.35 -10.02 6.42
CA ALA A 68 -11.33 -10.81 7.17
C ALA A 68 -11.56 -12.20 6.54
N ALA A 69 -11.73 -12.27 5.21
CA ALA A 69 -11.92 -13.54 4.50
C ALA A 69 -10.71 -14.48 4.59
N ARG A 70 -9.49 -13.92 4.75
CA ARG A 70 -8.28 -14.72 4.92
C ARG A 70 -8.07 -15.19 6.36
N GLY A 71 -8.70 -14.54 7.35
CA GLY A 71 -8.70 -14.97 8.74
C GLY A 71 -7.47 -14.57 9.57
N ALA A 72 -6.79 -13.48 9.19
CA ALA A 72 -5.72 -12.87 10.00
C ALA A 72 -5.97 -11.36 10.11
N GLY A 73 -4.94 -10.53 9.92
CA GLY A 73 -5.02 -9.07 10.03
C GLY A 73 -4.77 -8.31 8.74
N LEU A 74 -5.05 -7.01 8.79
CA LEU A 74 -4.67 -6.00 7.81
C LEU A 74 -3.56 -5.13 8.39
N VAL A 75 -2.37 -5.18 7.77
CA VAL A 75 -1.21 -4.36 8.12
C VAL A 75 -1.03 -3.29 7.06
N VAL A 76 -0.67 -2.08 7.47
CA VAL A 76 -0.30 -1.01 6.53
C VAL A 76 1.11 -0.48 6.81
N VAL A 77 1.90 -0.38 5.74
CA VAL A 77 3.24 0.23 5.73
C VAL A 77 3.17 1.49 4.88
N PHE A 78 3.40 2.65 5.47
CA PHE A 78 3.31 3.91 4.72
C PHE A 78 4.14 5.05 5.35
N GLY A 79 4.31 6.10 4.56
CA GLY A 79 4.94 7.35 4.98
C GLY A 79 4.22 8.55 4.36
N CYS A 80 4.80 9.74 4.51
CA CYS A 80 4.38 10.94 3.80
C CYS A 80 5.57 11.60 3.11
N GLY A 81 5.30 12.29 2.00
CA GLY A 81 6.32 13.13 1.36
C GLY A 81 6.63 14.39 2.18
N GLY A 82 7.89 14.81 2.17
CA GLY A 82 8.33 16.11 2.66
C GLY A 82 8.12 17.23 1.65
N ASP A 83 8.31 18.46 2.09
CA ASP A 83 8.14 19.75 1.40
C ASP A 83 6.74 19.98 0.81
N ARG A 84 5.73 19.22 1.25
CA ARG A 84 4.33 19.35 0.80
C ARG A 84 3.33 18.80 1.81
N ASP A 85 2.09 19.33 1.74
CA ASP A 85 0.88 18.81 2.39
C ASP A 85 1.01 18.40 3.86
N ARG A 86 1.77 19.12 4.71
CA ARG A 86 2.03 18.72 6.10
C ARG A 86 0.76 18.39 6.89
N GLY A 87 -0.32 19.14 6.67
CA GLY A 87 -1.61 18.95 7.34
C GLY A 87 -2.23 17.56 7.16
N LYS A 88 -1.84 16.80 6.13
CA LYS A 88 -2.36 15.44 5.92
C LYS A 88 -1.71 14.38 6.81
N ARG A 89 -0.52 14.64 7.33
CA ARG A 89 0.30 13.65 8.08
C ARG A 89 -0.46 13.05 9.27
N PRO A 90 -0.95 13.83 10.24
CA PRO A 90 -1.72 13.27 11.36
C PRO A 90 -3.06 12.66 10.89
N LEU A 91 -3.68 13.18 9.83
CA LEU A 91 -4.93 12.65 9.30
C LEU A 91 -4.74 11.26 8.68
N MET A 92 -3.65 11.05 7.94
CA MET A 92 -3.30 9.73 7.39
C MET A 92 -2.98 8.73 8.53
N GLY A 93 -2.29 9.18 9.58
CA GLY A 93 -2.09 8.39 10.81
C GLY A 93 -3.42 7.94 11.41
N ALA A 94 -4.35 8.86 11.63
CA ALA A 94 -5.66 8.58 12.21
C ALA A 94 -6.50 7.60 11.36
N VAL A 95 -6.44 7.73 10.03
CA VAL A 95 -7.09 6.78 9.11
C VAL A 95 -6.47 5.38 9.24
N ALA A 96 -5.14 5.28 9.24
CA ALA A 96 -4.44 4.01 9.37
C ALA A 96 -4.76 3.32 10.71
N ALA A 97 -4.66 4.06 11.82
CA ALA A 97 -4.91 3.53 13.17
C ALA A 97 -6.34 3.00 13.36
N ARG A 98 -7.32 3.57 12.64
CA ARG A 98 -8.72 3.14 12.72
C ARG A 98 -9.04 1.91 11.85
N LEU A 99 -8.35 1.74 10.72
CA LEU A 99 -8.75 0.77 9.69
C LEU A 99 -7.80 -0.42 9.54
N ALA A 100 -6.55 -0.28 9.96
CA ALA A 100 -5.57 -1.38 9.99
C ALA A 100 -5.45 -1.94 11.41
N ASP A 101 -5.09 -3.22 11.50
CA ASP A 101 -4.83 -3.90 12.77
C ASP A 101 -3.38 -3.66 13.25
N ARG A 102 -2.46 -3.37 12.32
CA ARG A 102 -1.09 -2.93 12.61
C ARG A 102 -0.65 -1.83 11.65
N VAL A 103 0.01 -0.80 12.18
CA VAL A 103 0.52 0.34 11.42
C VAL A 103 2.03 0.40 11.56
N VAL A 104 2.72 0.44 10.42
CA VAL A 104 4.17 0.62 10.31
C VAL A 104 4.44 1.91 9.54
N LEU A 105 5.07 2.88 10.20
CA LEU A 105 5.48 4.14 9.61
C LEU A 105 6.92 4.03 9.11
N THR A 106 7.15 4.51 7.89
CA THR A 106 8.45 4.48 7.24
C THR A 106 8.65 5.67 6.32
N SER A 107 9.88 5.93 5.91
CA SER A 107 10.19 7.01 4.98
C SER A 107 9.50 6.78 3.62
N ASP A 108 9.01 7.85 3.00
CA ASP A 108 8.54 7.87 1.60
C ASP A 108 9.51 8.76 0.80
N ASN A 109 9.08 9.92 0.32
CA ASN A 109 9.94 10.90 -0.35
C ASN A 109 10.14 12.10 0.60
N PRO A 110 11.04 12.01 1.59
CA PRO A 110 11.25 13.07 2.58
C PRO A 110 11.78 14.37 1.96
N ARG A 111 12.37 14.32 0.76
CA ARG A 111 12.93 15.50 0.07
C ARG A 111 13.88 16.25 1.01
N GLY A 112 13.66 17.54 1.25
CA GLY A 112 14.47 18.37 2.14
C GLY A 112 14.14 18.25 3.63
N GLU A 113 13.05 17.58 4.00
CA GLU A 113 12.64 17.45 5.40
C GLU A 113 13.35 16.29 6.12
N ASP A 114 13.51 16.44 7.44
CA ASP A 114 13.95 15.36 8.30
C ASP A 114 12.94 14.20 8.31
N GLN A 115 13.44 12.99 8.11
CA GLN A 115 12.60 11.80 8.02
C GLN A 115 11.88 11.52 9.33
N GLN A 116 12.58 11.64 10.46
CA GLN A 116 12.00 11.35 11.77
C GLN A 116 10.91 12.37 12.11
N ALA A 117 11.14 13.65 11.82
CA ALA A 117 10.14 14.70 12.00
C ALA A 117 8.84 14.42 11.22
N ILE A 118 8.92 13.95 9.97
CA ILE A 118 7.73 13.55 9.21
C ILE A 118 7.01 12.39 9.91
N LEU A 119 7.74 11.37 10.36
CA LEU A 119 7.16 10.19 11.00
C LEU A 119 6.50 10.53 12.34
N ASP A 120 7.11 11.41 13.11
CA ASP A 120 6.57 11.89 14.38
C ASP A 120 5.26 12.67 14.17
N GLU A 121 5.18 13.48 13.11
CA GLU A 121 3.93 14.19 12.75
C GLU A 121 2.81 13.24 12.31
N ILE A 122 3.14 12.15 11.61
CA ILE A 122 2.14 11.11 11.28
C ILE A 122 1.70 10.39 12.55
N ARG A 123 2.66 10.06 13.43
CA ARG A 123 2.42 9.31 14.67
C ARG A 123 1.49 10.01 15.64
N VAL A 124 1.33 11.33 15.56
CA VAL A 124 0.29 12.08 16.30
C VAL A 124 -1.11 11.44 16.08
N GLY A 125 -1.41 11.01 14.85
CA GLY A 125 -2.67 10.33 14.53
C GLY A 125 -2.65 8.81 14.75
N ALA A 126 -1.48 8.21 14.96
CA ALA A 126 -1.31 6.77 15.17
C ALA A 126 -0.27 6.49 16.27
N PRO A 127 -0.56 6.78 17.57
CA PRO A 127 0.46 6.77 18.62
C PRO A 127 1.13 5.40 18.84
N ALA A 128 0.39 4.32 18.59
CA ALA A 128 0.83 2.93 18.73
C ALA A 128 1.58 2.39 17.48
N ALA A 129 1.77 3.20 16.44
CA ALA A 129 2.44 2.75 15.23
C ALA A 129 3.91 2.41 15.48
N GLU A 130 4.37 1.34 14.85
CA GLU A 130 5.79 1.00 14.75
C GLU A 130 6.48 1.97 13.80
N ILE A 131 7.73 2.33 14.09
CA ILE A 131 8.56 3.16 13.21
C ILE A 131 9.77 2.36 12.75
N VAL A 132 9.90 2.23 11.43
CA VAL A 132 11.10 1.73 10.76
C VAL A 132 11.43 2.69 9.63
N THR A 133 12.36 3.61 9.86
CA THR A 133 12.62 4.73 8.95
C THR A 133 13.06 4.29 7.56
N ASP A 134 13.89 3.25 7.45
CA ASP A 134 14.30 2.70 6.15
C ASP A 134 13.14 1.92 5.50
N ARG A 135 12.74 2.34 4.31
CA ARG A 135 11.56 1.79 3.62
C ARG A 135 11.75 0.35 3.17
N ALA A 136 12.93 0.00 2.66
CA ALA A 136 13.21 -1.37 2.24
C ALA A 136 13.19 -2.33 3.44
N GLN A 137 13.77 -1.90 4.56
CA GLN A 137 13.78 -2.62 5.82
C GLN A 137 12.37 -2.78 6.39
N ALA A 138 11.57 -1.70 6.42
CA ALA A 138 10.18 -1.76 6.89
C ALA A 138 9.34 -2.77 6.11
N ILE A 139 9.45 -2.74 4.78
CA ILE A 139 8.78 -3.69 3.87
C ILE A 139 9.25 -5.11 4.15
N ARG A 140 10.58 -5.34 4.19
CA ARG A 140 11.16 -6.66 4.40
C ARG A 140 10.74 -7.25 5.74
N GLN A 141 10.91 -6.51 6.83
CA GLN A 141 10.58 -6.97 8.18
C GLN A 141 9.09 -7.28 8.29
N THR A 142 8.23 -6.40 7.78
CA THR A 142 6.77 -6.61 7.82
C THR A 142 6.37 -7.88 7.07
N ILE A 143 6.85 -8.08 5.84
CA ILE A 143 6.47 -9.23 5.01
C ILE A 143 7.06 -10.54 5.54
N VAL A 144 8.31 -10.52 5.99
CA VAL A 144 8.97 -11.72 6.54
C VAL A 144 8.33 -12.15 7.86
N ALA A 145 7.86 -11.23 8.70
CA ALA A 145 7.19 -11.55 9.95
C ALA A 145 5.67 -11.82 9.83
N ALA A 146 5.06 -11.51 8.68
CA ALA A 146 3.62 -11.59 8.50
C ALA A 146 3.06 -13.01 8.67
N HIS A 147 1.82 -13.14 9.11
CA HIS A 147 1.13 -14.44 9.06
C HIS A 147 0.81 -14.80 7.60
N PRO A 148 0.83 -16.09 7.16
CA PRO A 148 0.49 -16.46 5.78
C PRO A 148 -0.89 -15.97 5.31
N SER A 149 -1.86 -15.85 6.22
CA SER A 149 -3.18 -15.30 5.92
C SER A 149 -3.27 -13.76 6.00
N GLU A 150 -2.23 -13.06 6.47
CA GLU A 150 -2.26 -11.61 6.63
C GLU A 150 -2.33 -10.88 5.28
N VAL A 151 -2.91 -9.68 5.29
CA VAL A 151 -2.88 -8.74 4.17
C VAL A 151 -1.96 -7.58 4.55
N VAL A 152 -0.99 -7.28 3.72
CA VAL A 152 -0.03 -6.18 3.91
C VAL A 152 -0.22 -5.16 2.80
N LEU A 153 -0.67 -3.95 3.15
CA LEU A 153 -0.75 -2.81 2.23
C LEU A 153 0.55 -2.00 2.31
N LEU A 154 1.23 -1.83 1.17
CA LEU A 154 2.30 -0.85 0.97
C LEU A 154 1.70 0.37 0.28
N ALA A 155 1.57 1.48 1.00
CA ALA A 155 0.93 2.69 0.49
C ALA A 155 1.93 3.85 0.28
N GLY A 156 1.56 4.76 -0.62
CA GLY A 156 2.27 6.01 -0.90
C GLY A 156 2.88 6.05 -2.29
N LYS A 157 3.80 5.11 -2.59
CA LYS A 157 4.64 5.18 -3.81
C LYS A 157 4.00 4.57 -5.05
N GLY A 158 3.16 3.55 -4.91
CA GLY A 158 2.58 2.85 -6.05
C GLY A 158 3.65 2.32 -7.01
N HIS A 159 3.68 2.84 -8.23
CA HIS A 159 4.65 2.47 -9.27
C HIS A 159 5.87 3.41 -9.36
N GLU A 160 6.04 4.35 -8.43
CA GLU A 160 7.25 5.17 -8.38
C GLU A 160 8.49 4.27 -8.25
N SER A 161 9.49 4.55 -9.09
CA SER A 161 10.73 3.77 -9.21
C SER A 161 11.93 4.43 -8.51
N TYR A 162 11.68 5.42 -7.65
CA TYR A 162 12.71 6.10 -6.88
C TYR A 162 12.25 6.52 -5.49
N GLN A 163 13.21 6.82 -4.64
CA GLN A 163 13.03 7.49 -3.37
C GLN A 163 13.86 8.78 -3.37
N GLU A 164 13.24 9.91 -3.03
CA GLU A 164 13.91 11.23 -3.03
C GLU A 164 14.27 11.67 -1.62
N ILE A 165 15.57 11.79 -1.35
CA ILE A 165 16.13 12.20 -0.06
C ILE A 165 17.17 13.29 -0.31
N ALA A 166 17.01 14.46 0.32
CA ALA A 166 17.87 15.63 0.19
C ALA A 166 18.18 16.00 -1.28
N GLY A 167 17.15 15.97 -2.14
CA GLY A 167 17.26 16.28 -3.58
C GLY A 167 17.88 15.16 -4.44
N VAL A 168 18.29 14.03 -3.85
CA VAL A 168 18.85 12.89 -4.58
C VAL A 168 17.79 11.81 -4.76
N ARG A 169 17.50 11.46 -6.02
CA ARG A 169 16.62 10.33 -6.37
C ARG A 169 17.42 9.04 -6.46
N ARG A 170 17.19 8.13 -5.53
CA ARG A 170 17.78 6.80 -5.50
C ARG A 170 16.81 5.78 -6.09
N PRO A 171 17.25 4.81 -6.90
CA PRO A 171 16.38 3.74 -7.39
C PRO A 171 15.70 3.01 -6.23
N PHE A 172 14.38 2.89 -6.28
CA PHE A 172 13.60 2.24 -5.24
C PHE A 172 12.24 1.82 -5.79
N SER A 173 11.78 0.61 -5.50
CA SER A 173 10.44 0.16 -5.90
C SER A 173 9.79 -0.67 -4.79
N ASP A 174 8.58 -0.29 -4.38
CA ASP A 174 7.80 -1.08 -3.41
C ASP A 174 7.54 -2.50 -3.92
N VAL A 175 7.21 -2.63 -5.20
CA VAL A 175 6.96 -3.92 -5.86
C VAL A 175 8.21 -4.80 -5.82
N ALA A 176 9.37 -4.25 -6.16
CA ALA A 176 10.64 -5.00 -6.14
C ALA A 176 11.03 -5.44 -4.73
N ASN A 177 10.91 -4.55 -3.73
CA ASN A 177 11.20 -4.87 -2.34
C ASN A 177 10.20 -5.91 -1.78
N ALA A 178 8.92 -5.80 -2.12
CA ALA A 178 7.91 -6.78 -1.74
C ALA A 178 8.19 -8.17 -2.33
N ALA A 179 8.54 -8.23 -3.62
CA ALA A 179 8.89 -9.48 -4.28
C ALA A 179 10.13 -10.13 -3.64
N ALA A 180 11.18 -9.35 -3.36
CA ALA A 180 12.38 -9.83 -2.68
C ALA A 180 12.07 -10.35 -1.26
N ALA A 181 11.22 -9.65 -0.50
CA ALA A 181 10.83 -10.07 0.84
C ALA A 181 10.00 -11.35 0.85
N LEU A 182 9.08 -11.51 -0.11
CA LEU A 182 8.31 -12.75 -0.29
C LEU A 182 9.21 -13.93 -0.67
N ALA A 183 10.23 -13.71 -1.53
CA ALA A 183 11.23 -14.73 -1.85
C ALA A 183 12.04 -15.15 -0.61
N ALA A 184 12.61 -14.19 0.13
CA ALA A 184 13.38 -14.46 1.34
C ALA A 184 12.55 -15.22 2.41
N ARG A 185 11.26 -14.93 2.52
CA ARG A 185 10.36 -15.65 3.43
C ARG A 185 10.25 -17.14 3.08
N ARG A 186 10.21 -17.49 1.80
CA ARG A 186 10.11 -18.89 1.36
C ARG A 186 11.35 -19.69 1.70
N GLU A 187 12.52 -19.08 1.59
CA GLU A 187 13.80 -19.71 1.95
C GLU A 187 13.88 -20.03 3.44
N VAL A 188 13.28 -19.21 4.30
CA VAL A 188 13.23 -19.44 5.76
C VAL A 188 12.17 -20.47 6.17
N ALA A 189 11.16 -20.70 5.33
CA ALA A 189 10.09 -21.65 5.58
C ALA A 189 10.37 -23.08 5.08
N LEU A 190 11.48 -23.26 4.34
CA LEU A 190 12.03 -24.56 3.90
C LEU A 190 13.06 -25.07 4.90
#